data_AF-A0A0S4LEI4-F1
#
_entry.id   AF-A0A0S4LEI4-F1
#
_cell.length_a   1.000
_cell.length_b   1.000
_cell.length_c   1.000
_cell.angle_alpha   90.00
_cell.angle_beta   90.00
_cell.angle_gamma   90.00
#
_symmetry.space_group_name_H-M   'P 1'
#
loop_
_entity.id
_entity.type
_entity.pdbx_description
1 polymer ?
#
loop_
_entity_poly.entity_id
_entity_poly.type
_entity_poly.pdbx_seq_one_letter_code
_entity_poly.pdbx_strand_id
1 'polypeptide(L)'
;MTAIPARLNLNNTFNTRTETWVRFRPHPAYTGQDIFFAQSGPRPYRLMLLQGPGNADDARRALARFCITVAHLNLAATKSGQRERNFSFLVHTSGKTSDHATDRNTIETTMNALVGMTGAAFNAFVVMLHAEAQSLYPQDDSDALIKYVVANASRSETIVLNNTTRKATAGINRTNPTCPFTIIIGGNIVSRGVTFPNLLAMFFTRDVQTKLQQDTYIQRARMFGSRGAYLPHFELTIPSALFADWQRCFAFHRLALDSIQTGGDSPVWIGDQRIAVVSSSSIDRTTVDFNRGEMSFSLFDCGDVAALDKIVDAAPQDIATLKDLAKTVRSSVPEFLIEYLRGEVAQAPQSLAIHKSTSIAGQGSGTDQKLIRRVKGFIGKSQLEAQRFPAAVRHVKIFHNDQGKARVFYKNTGNIQFVQNQQA
;
A
#
# COMPACT_ATOMS: atom_id res chain seq x y z
N MET A 1 7.42 20.82 -3.23
CA MET A 1 7.68 19.37 -3.40
C MET A 1 7.62 18.75 -2.00
N THR A 2 6.63 17.92 -1.66
CA THR A 2 6.64 17.22 -0.36
C THR A 2 7.75 16.16 -0.43
N ALA A 3 8.91 16.45 0.16
CA ALA A 3 9.97 15.45 0.30
C ALA A 3 9.50 14.35 1.25
N ILE A 4 9.82 13.11 0.92
CA ILE A 4 9.44 11.95 1.72
C ILE A 4 10.52 11.67 2.74
N PRO A 5 10.17 11.29 3.97
CA PRO A 5 11.11 11.03 5.07
C PRO A 5 12.40 10.32 4.63
N ALA A 6 12.30 9.21 3.89
CA ALA A 6 13.46 8.47 3.40
C ALA A 6 14.44 9.31 2.55
N ARG A 7 13.91 10.18 1.68
CA ARG A 7 14.74 11.03 0.82
C ARG A 7 15.44 12.13 1.60
N LEU A 8 14.78 12.69 2.62
CA LEU A 8 15.41 13.67 3.50
C LEU A 8 16.53 13.03 4.33
N ASN A 9 16.26 11.84 4.87
CA ASN A 9 17.23 11.12 5.70
C ASN A 9 18.42 10.56 4.91
N LEU A 10 18.24 10.05 3.68
CA LEU A 10 19.32 9.35 2.97
C LEU A 10 20.16 10.22 2.03
N ASN A 11 19.70 11.43 1.70
CA ASN A 11 20.41 12.30 0.75
C ASN A 11 21.30 13.34 1.44
N ASN A 12 21.21 13.51 2.76
CA ASN A 12 21.92 14.53 3.57
C ASN A 12 21.87 15.95 3.00
N THR A 13 20.88 16.27 2.16
CA THR A 13 20.78 17.58 1.50
C THR A 13 20.51 18.69 2.51
N PHE A 14 19.95 18.33 3.67
CA PHE A 14 19.71 19.21 4.79
C PHE A 14 20.29 18.55 6.04
N ASN A 15 20.75 19.34 7.01
CA ASN A 15 21.23 18.86 8.31
C ASN A 15 20.05 18.43 9.19
N THR A 16 19.28 17.43 8.73
CA THR A 16 18.05 16.97 9.39
C THR A 16 18.38 16.03 10.55
N ARG A 17 17.79 16.32 11.70
CA ARG A 17 17.85 15.49 12.90
C ARG A 17 16.59 14.64 13.02
N THR A 18 16.68 13.35 12.68
CA THR A 18 15.51 12.48 12.60
C THR A 18 14.81 12.27 13.94
N GLU A 19 15.53 12.40 15.04
CA GLU A 19 15.04 12.39 16.42
C GLU A 19 14.10 13.56 16.74
N THR A 20 14.13 14.63 15.94
CA THR A 20 13.26 15.81 16.10
C THR A 20 12.04 15.79 15.16
N TRP A 21 11.88 14.74 14.35
CA TRP A 21 10.81 14.71 13.36
C TRP A 21 9.43 14.55 13.98
N VAL A 22 8.52 15.44 13.60
CA VAL A 22 7.11 15.38 13.99
C VAL A 22 6.30 14.73 12.88
N ARG A 23 5.60 13.65 13.21
CA ARG A 23 4.70 12.95 12.27
C ARG A 23 3.29 13.53 12.38
N PHE A 24 2.81 14.13 11.30
CA PHE A 24 1.40 14.49 11.16
C PHE A 24 0.60 13.27 10.69
N ARG A 25 -0.45 12.91 11.44
CA ARG A 25 -1.38 11.87 11.01
C ARG A 25 -2.24 12.40 9.85
N PRO A 26 -2.62 11.55 8.88
CA PRO A 26 -3.62 11.91 7.89
C PRO A 26 -4.93 12.33 8.55
N HIS A 27 -5.71 13.17 7.87
CA HIS A 27 -7.05 13.55 8.33
C HIS A 27 -7.93 12.28 8.48
N PRO A 28 -8.81 12.17 9.50
CA PRO A 28 -9.63 10.97 9.73
C PRO A 28 -10.50 10.53 8.54
N ALA A 29 -10.91 11.49 7.70
CA ALA A 29 -11.69 11.21 6.50
C ALA A 29 -10.86 10.61 5.33
N TYR A 30 -9.53 10.61 5.42
CA TYR A 30 -8.67 10.09 4.37
C TYR A 30 -8.74 8.57 4.32
N THR A 31 -9.16 8.04 3.17
CA THR A 31 -9.28 6.62 2.89
C THR A 31 -8.15 6.20 1.96
N GLY A 32 -6.95 6.07 2.53
CA GLY A 32 -5.71 5.88 1.78
C GLY A 32 -5.15 4.46 1.78
N GLN A 33 -3.82 4.39 1.72
CA GLN A 33 -3.05 3.15 1.70
C GLN A 33 -3.44 2.17 2.83
N ASP A 34 -3.73 2.66 4.03
CA ASP A 34 -4.01 1.81 5.19
C ASP A 34 -5.35 1.07 5.08
N ILE A 35 -6.28 1.59 4.27
CA ILE A 35 -7.59 0.96 4.01
C ILE A 35 -7.52 0.13 2.72
N PHE A 36 -7.01 0.71 1.63
CA PHE A 36 -6.95 0.05 0.32
C PHE A 36 -5.92 -1.09 0.25
N PHE A 37 -4.90 -1.08 1.10
CA PHE A 37 -3.82 -2.06 1.08
C PHE A 37 -3.53 -2.57 2.50
N ALA A 38 -4.57 -2.68 3.33
CA ALA A 38 -4.49 -3.34 4.62
C ALA A 38 -3.92 -4.77 4.46
N GLN A 39 -3.01 -5.15 5.37
CA GLN A 39 -2.37 -6.48 5.39
C GLN A 39 -3.35 -7.59 5.79
N SER A 40 -4.36 -7.25 6.59
CA SER A 40 -5.32 -8.17 7.17
C SER A 40 -6.68 -7.50 7.35
N GLY A 41 -7.69 -8.31 7.65
CA GLY A 41 -9.05 -7.84 7.92
C GLY A 41 -9.95 -7.69 6.69
N PRO A 42 -11.24 -7.39 6.91
CA PRO A 42 -12.20 -7.20 5.84
C PRO A 42 -11.90 -5.93 5.04
N ARG A 43 -12.14 -5.98 3.73
CA ARG A 43 -11.99 -4.82 2.84
C ARG A 43 -13.35 -4.12 2.73
N PRO A 44 -13.45 -2.81 3.07
CA PRO A 44 -14.71 -2.08 2.99
C PRO A 44 -15.04 -1.60 1.57
N TYR A 45 -14.48 -2.24 0.54
CA TYR A 45 -14.60 -1.89 -0.87
C TYR A 45 -14.43 -3.17 -1.72
N ARG A 46 -14.78 -3.12 -3.00
CA ARG A 46 -14.63 -4.26 -3.92
C ARG A 46 -13.23 -4.29 -4.54
N LEU A 47 -12.53 -5.41 -4.36
CA LEU A 47 -11.21 -5.65 -4.95
C LEU A 47 -11.31 -6.74 -6.03
N MET A 48 -10.97 -6.40 -7.27
CA MET A 48 -10.88 -7.34 -8.37
C MET A 48 -9.41 -7.52 -8.77
N LEU A 49 -8.87 -8.72 -8.54
CA LEU A 49 -7.48 -9.04 -8.86
C LEU A 49 -7.36 -9.70 -10.23
N LEU A 50 -6.58 -9.09 -11.12
CA LEU A 50 -6.29 -9.65 -12.44
C LEU A 50 -5.09 -10.59 -12.35
N GLN A 51 -5.13 -11.72 -13.08
CA GLN A 51 -4.01 -12.68 -13.10
C GLN A 51 -2.81 -12.21 -13.95
N GLY A 52 -2.96 -11.11 -14.67
CA GLY A 52 -1.91 -10.50 -15.48
C GLY A 52 -2.23 -9.04 -15.80
N PRO A 53 -1.55 -8.45 -16.80
CA PRO A 53 -1.94 -7.15 -17.34
C PRO A 53 -3.40 -7.18 -17.80
N GLY A 54 -4.14 -6.12 -17.49
CA GLY A 54 -5.52 -5.96 -17.94
C GLY A 54 -5.59 -5.88 -19.46
N ASN A 55 -6.60 -6.55 -20.01
CA ASN A 55 -6.91 -6.53 -21.44
C ASN A 55 -8.19 -5.72 -21.72
N ALA A 56 -8.59 -5.65 -22.99
CA ALA A 56 -9.78 -4.90 -23.40
C ALA A 56 -11.08 -5.44 -22.78
N ASP A 57 -11.16 -6.73 -22.51
CA ASP A 57 -12.32 -7.36 -21.90
C ASP A 57 -12.43 -7.04 -20.41
N ASP A 58 -11.29 -7.02 -19.71
CA ASP A 58 -11.23 -6.55 -18.31
C ASP A 58 -11.61 -5.07 -18.21
N ALA A 59 -11.20 -4.25 -19.18
CA ALA A 59 -11.58 -2.85 -19.27
C ALA A 59 -13.10 -2.67 -19.44
N ARG A 60 -13.71 -3.45 -20.34
CA ARG A 60 -15.16 -3.45 -20.55
C ARG A 60 -15.92 -3.91 -19.30
N ARG A 61 -15.47 -4.98 -18.66
CA ARG A 61 -16.08 -5.46 -17.41
C ARG A 61 -15.97 -4.45 -16.27
N ALA A 62 -14.80 -3.81 -16.09
CA ALA A 62 -14.63 -2.74 -15.09
C ALA A 62 -15.53 -1.52 -15.39
N LEU A 63 -15.67 -1.15 -16.67
CA LEU A 63 -16.59 -0.10 -17.10
C LEU A 63 -18.05 -0.47 -16.82
N ALA A 64 -18.46 -1.71 -17.10
CA ALA A 64 -19.81 -2.20 -16.82
C ALA A 64 -20.15 -2.08 -15.32
N ARG A 65 -19.27 -2.57 -14.44
CA ARG A 65 -19.44 -2.47 -12.99
C ARG A 65 -19.50 -1.03 -12.48
N PHE A 66 -18.69 -0.14 -13.07
CA PHE A 66 -18.79 1.29 -12.81
C PHE A 66 -20.17 1.85 -13.19
N CYS A 67 -20.62 1.62 -14.43
CA CYS A 67 -21.91 2.12 -14.91
C CYS A 67 -23.09 1.60 -14.07
N ILE A 68 -23.10 0.31 -13.74
CA ILE A 68 -24.11 -0.32 -12.87
C ILE A 68 -24.08 0.29 -11.47
N THR A 69 -22.90 0.57 -10.92
CA THR A 69 -22.79 1.19 -9.60
C THR A 69 -23.31 2.63 -9.59
N VAL A 70 -23.04 3.40 -10.65
CA VAL A 70 -23.62 4.75 -10.82
C VAL A 70 -25.14 4.65 -10.89
N ALA A 71 -25.68 3.71 -11.66
CA ALA A 71 -27.13 3.50 -11.77
C ALA A 71 -27.76 3.16 -10.41
N HIS A 72 -27.20 2.20 -9.69
CA HIS A 72 -27.64 1.82 -8.34
C HIS A 72 -27.70 3.04 -7.41
N LEU A 73 -26.61 3.81 -7.33
CA LEU A 73 -26.52 4.97 -6.44
C LEU A 73 -27.49 6.09 -6.83
N ASN A 74 -27.62 6.41 -8.12
CA ASN A 74 -28.49 7.49 -8.58
C ASN A 74 -29.97 7.12 -8.53
N LEU A 75 -30.33 5.86 -8.76
CA LEU A 75 -31.71 5.39 -8.58
C LEU A 75 -32.09 5.40 -7.10
N ALA A 76 -31.20 4.95 -6.20
CA ALA A 76 -31.43 5.03 -4.76
C ALA A 76 -31.54 6.49 -4.26
N ALA A 77 -30.69 7.39 -4.76
CA ALA A 77 -30.77 8.81 -4.47
C ALA A 77 -32.11 9.41 -4.93
N THR A 78 -32.52 9.12 -6.16
CA THR A 78 -33.80 9.63 -6.71
C THR A 78 -35.01 9.09 -5.94
N LYS A 79 -35.02 7.79 -5.59
CA LYS A 79 -36.07 7.17 -4.76
C LYS A 79 -36.19 7.82 -3.37
N SER A 80 -35.08 8.33 -2.83
CA SER A 80 -35.04 9.03 -1.54
C SER A 80 -35.20 10.56 -1.65
N GLY A 81 -35.57 11.08 -2.82
CA GLY A 81 -35.77 12.53 -3.06
C GLY A 81 -34.48 13.34 -3.17
N GLN A 82 -33.32 12.67 -3.27
CA GLN A 82 -32.03 13.31 -3.49
C GLN A 82 -31.75 13.47 -4.99
N ARG A 83 -30.93 14.47 -5.33
CA ARG A 83 -30.48 14.67 -6.72
C ARG A 83 -29.46 13.62 -7.13
N GLU A 84 -29.46 13.29 -8.41
CA GLU A 84 -28.40 12.50 -9.03
C GLU A 84 -27.02 13.13 -8.79
N ARG A 85 -26.02 12.27 -8.79
CA ARG A 85 -24.62 12.66 -8.66
C ARG A 85 -23.83 12.21 -9.87
N ASN A 86 -22.76 12.96 -10.12
CA ASN A 86 -21.77 12.64 -11.13
C ASN A 86 -20.61 11.89 -10.47
N PHE A 87 -20.15 10.84 -11.12
CA PHE A 87 -19.07 9.99 -10.60
C PHE A 87 -17.95 9.84 -11.63
N SER A 88 -16.77 9.52 -11.12
CA SER A 88 -15.59 9.29 -11.95
C SER A 88 -15.12 7.84 -11.93
N PHE A 89 -14.62 7.38 -13.09
CA PHE A 89 -13.91 6.13 -13.29
C PHE A 89 -12.50 6.43 -13.78
N LEU A 90 -11.49 5.98 -13.05
CA LEU A 90 -10.08 6.20 -13.41
C LEU A 90 -9.47 4.95 -14.03
N VAL A 91 -9.13 5.04 -15.31
CA VAL A 91 -8.31 4.05 -16.02
C VAL A 91 -6.85 4.49 -15.93
N HIS A 92 -6.09 3.80 -15.09
CA HIS A 92 -4.67 4.04 -14.92
C HIS A 92 -3.87 3.15 -15.87
N THR A 93 -3.27 3.78 -16.86
CA THR A 93 -2.52 3.12 -17.93
C THR A 93 -1.02 3.16 -17.66
N SER A 94 -0.20 2.61 -18.57
CA SER A 94 1.26 2.85 -18.54
C SER A 94 1.58 4.32 -18.85
N GLY A 95 2.87 4.70 -18.79
CA GLY A 95 3.33 6.01 -19.24
C GLY A 95 3.39 6.19 -20.76
N LYS A 96 3.10 5.17 -21.56
CA LYS A 96 3.17 5.22 -23.03
C LYS A 96 1.88 5.80 -23.61
N THR A 97 2.01 6.79 -24.48
CA THR A 97 0.86 7.42 -25.15
C THR A 97 0.08 6.47 -26.05
N SER A 98 0.73 5.47 -26.66
CA SER A 98 0.08 4.41 -27.43
C SER A 98 -0.91 3.60 -26.58
N ASP A 99 -0.52 3.29 -25.34
CA ASP A 99 -1.34 2.50 -24.44
C ASP A 99 -2.58 3.30 -23.99
N HIS A 100 -2.40 4.61 -23.75
CA HIS A 100 -3.52 5.51 -23.48
C HIS A 100 -4.53 5.49 -24.63
N ALA A 101 -4.06 5.49 -25.89
CA ALA A 101 -4.95 5.48 -27.06
C ALA A 101 -5.73 4.17 -27.18
N THR A 102 -5.11 3.03 -26.91
CA THR A 102 -5.77 1.72 -26.92
C THR A 102 -6.86 1.61 -25.85
N ASP A 103 -6.52 1.98 -24.61
CA ASP A 103 -7.46 1.94 -23.48
C ASP A 103 -8.62 2.92 -23.73
N ARG A 104 -8.31 4.12 -24.25
CA ARG A 104 -9.32 5.10 -24.66
C ARG A 104 -10.25 4.58 -25.74
N ASN A 105 -9.71 4.05 -26.83
CA ASN A 105 -10.52 3.55 -27.93
C ASN A 105 -11.46 2.43 -27.48
N THR A 106 -10.99 1.55 -26.60
CA THR A 106 -11.81 0.49 -26.01
C THR A 106 -12.99 1.06 -25.23
N ILE A 107 -12.75 2.04 -24.35
CA ILE A 107 -13.81 2.65 -23.53
C ILE A 107 -14.78 3.47 -24.39
N GLU A 108 -14.27 4.34 -25.26
CA GLU A 108 -15.10 5.20 -26.12
C GLU A 108 -15.96 4.36 -27.07
N THR A 109 -15.40 3.32 -27.71
CA THR A 109 -16.17 2.42 -28.57
C THR A 109 -17.28 1.70 -27.80
N THR A 110 -17.00 1.29 -26.57
CA THR A 110 -17.98 0.61 -25.72
C THR A 110 -19.11 1.54 -25.27
N MET A 111 -18.79 2.78 -24.86
CA MET A 111 -19.80 3.79 -24.53
C MET A 111 -20.61 4.22 -25.75
N ASN A 112 -19.97 4.40 -26.91
CA ASN A 112 -20.65 4.73 -28.16
C ASN A 112 -21.61 3.62 -28.62
N ALA A 113 -21.29 2.35 -28.35
CA ALA A 113 -22.22 1.25 -28.61
C ALA A 113 -23.51 1.39 -27.77
N LEU A 114 -23.43 1.85 -26.52
CA LEU A 114 -24.61 2.16 -25.71
C LEU A 114 -25.42 3.33 -26.27
N VAL A 115 -24.74 4.39 -26.73
CA VAL A 115 -25.40 5.55 -27.33
C VAL A 115 -26.13 5.17 -28.63
N GLY A 116 -25.55 4.29 -29.44
CA GLY A 116 -26.16 3.79 -30.68
C GLY A 116 -27.39 2.91 -30.44
N MET A 117 -27.52 2.29 -29.26
CA MET A 117 -28.65 1.43 -28.86
C MET A 117 -28.97 0.27 -29.83
N THR A 118 -27.99 -0.13 -30.67
CA THR A 118 -28.20 -1.13 -31.72
C THR A 118 -26.90 -1.85 -32.08
N GLY A 119 -27.03 -3.02 -32.72
CA GLY A 119 -25.93 -3.83 -33.22
C GLY A 119 -25.32 -4.81 -32.21
N ALA A 120 -24.42 -5.66 -32.70
CA ALA A 120 -23.84 -6.75 -31.92
C ALA A 120 -23.02 -6.26 -30.70
N ALA A 121 -22.29 -5.14 -30.85
CA ALA A 121 -21.51 -4.56 -29.76
C ALA A 121 -22.38 -4.03 -28.62
N PHE A 122 -23.52 -3.40 -28.95
CA PHE A 122 -24.52 -2.98 -27.97
C PHE A 122 -25.07 -4.18 -27.21
N ASN A 123 -25.55 -5.20 -27.93
CA ASN A 123 -26.12 -6.41 -27.32
C ASN A 123 -25.12 -7.11 -26.41
N ALA A 124 -23.88 -7.28 -26.85
CA ALA A 124 -22.83 -7.91 -26.05
C ALA A 124 -22.56 -7.14 -24.75
N PHE A 125 -22.53 -5.80 -24.81
CA PHE A 125 -22.28 -4.99 -23.63
C PHE A 125 -23.50 -4.91 -22.70
N VAL A 126 -24.73 -4.93 -23.22
CA VAL A 126 -25.95 -5.03 -22.39
C VAL A 126 -26.00 -6.36 -21.65
N VAL A 127 -25.63 -7.48 -22.29
CA VAL A 127 -25.52 -8.79 -21.61
C VAL A 127 -24.49 -8.71 -20.47
N MET A 128 -23.35 -8.06 -20.70
CA MET A 128 -22.34 -7.83 -19.67
C MET A 128 -22.88 -6.97 -18.53
N LEU A 129 -23.58 -5.86 -18.82
CA LEU A 129 -24.21 -5.01 -17.82
C LEU A 129 -25.20 -5.80 -16.95
N HIS A 130 -26.01 -6.66 -17.57
CA HIS A 130 -26.98 -7.49 -16.84
C HIS A 130 -26.30 -8.49 -15.90
N ALA A 131 -25.26 -9.18 -16.37
CA ALA A 131 -24.49 -10.11 -15.55
C ALA A 131 -23.85 -9.40 -14.33
N GLU A 132 -23.26 -8.22 -14.56
CA GLU A 132 -22.64 -7.43 -13.49
C GLU A 132 -23.69 -6.82 -12.54
N ALA A 133 -24.87 -6.44 -13.03
CA ALA A 133 -26.00 -5.99 -12.20
C ALA A 133 -26.45 -7.06 -11.20
N GLN A 134 -26.71 -8.27 -11.70
CA GLN A 134 -27.11 -9.41 -10.86
C GLN A 134 -26.02 -9.80 -9.86
N SER A 135 -24.75 -9.70 -10.26
CA SER A 135 -23.63 -10.02 -9.37
C SER A 135 -23.45 -8.98 -8.26
N LEU A 136 -23.45 -7.69 -8.61
CA LEU A 136 -23.15 -6.61 -7.67
C LEU A 136 -24.33 -6.24 -6.76
N TYR A 137 -25.54 -6.26 -7.32
CA TYR A 137 -26.76 -5.80 -6.66
C TYR A 137 -27.91 -6.79 -6.90
N PRO A 138 -27.82 -8.03 -6.37
CA PRO A 138 -28.81 -9.09 -6.64
C PRO A 138 -30.23 -8.77 -6.14
N GLN A 139 -30.38 -7.77 -5.27
CA GLN A 139 -31.67 -7.34 -4.73
C GLN A 139 -32.29 -6.19 -5.53
N ASP A 140 -31.55 -5.61 -6.46
CA ASP A 140 -32.03 -4.54 -7.33
C ASP A 140 -32.68 -5.12 -8.58
N ASP A 141 -33.62 -4.37 -9.16
CA ASP A 141 -34.16 -4.65 -10.48
C ASP A 141 -33.07 -4.38 -11.54
N SER A 142 -32.48 -5.45 -12.07
CA SER A 142 -31.41 -5.39 -13.07
C SER A 142 -31.86 -4.65 -14.34
N ASP A 143 -33.11 -4.80 -14.77
CA ASP A 143 -33.63 -4.11 -15.95
C ASP A 143 -33.73 -2.61 -15.71
N ALA A 144 -34.13 -2.19 -14.49
CA ALA A 144 -34.12 -0.78 -14.12
C ALA A 144 -32.70 -0.19 -14.11
N LEU A 145 -31.71 -0.93 -13.60
CA LEU A 145 -30.30 -0.50 -13.63
C LEU A 145 -29.80 -0.34 -15.07
N ILE A 146 -30.05 -1.32 -15.94
CA ILE A 146 -29.63 -1.29 -17.34
C ILE A 146 -30.33 -0.14 -18.08
N LYS A 147 -31.64 0.01 -17.87
CA LYS A 147 -32.42 1.11 -18.47
C LYS A 147 -31.85 2.47 -18.08
N TYR A 148 -31.45 2.64 -16.82
CA TYR A 148 -30.78 3.85 -16.38
C TYR A 148 -29.46 4.07 -17.13
N VAL A 149 -28.61 3.04 -17.24
CA VAL A 149 -27.32 3.14 -17.93
C VAL A 149 -27.51 3.53 -19.39
N VAL A 150 -28.39 2.84 -20.12
CA VAL A 150 -28.65 3.08 -21.54
C VAL A 150 -29.24 4.48 -21.76
N ALA A 151 -30.25 4.88 -20.97
CA ALA A 151 -30.89 6.19 -21.10
C ALA A 151 -29.93 7.36 -20.82
N ASN A 152 -28.89 7.13 -20.00
CA ASN A 152 -27.91 8.16 -19.64
C ASN A 152 -26.56 7.98 -20.35
N ALA A 153 -26.42 7.05 -21.30
CA ALA A 153 -25.15 6.75 -21.95
C ALA A 153 -24.55 7.96 -22.69
N SER A 154 -25.41 8.81 -23.26
CA SER A 154 -25.01 10.08 -23.91
C SER A 154 -24.52 11.13 -22.92
N ARG A 155 -24.83 11.00 -21.61
CA ARG A 155 -24.29 11.82 -20.52
C ARG A 155 -22.98 11.19 -20.01
N SER A 156 -22.02 11.01 -20.91
CA SER A 156 -20.69 10.50 -20.60
C SER A 156 -19.59 11.42 -21.16
N GLU A 157 -18.45 11.46 -20.49
CA GLU A 157 -17.28 12.24 -20.92
C GLU A 157 -16.00 11.43 -20.70
N THR A 158 -15.13 11.37 -21.71
CA THR A 158 -13.79 10.77 -21.60
C THR A 158 -12.71 11.84 -21.57
N ILE A 159 -11.94 11.89 -20.48
CA ILE A 159 -10.92 12.89 -20.22
C ILE A 159 -9.53 12.23 -20.22
N VAL A 160 -8.65 12.69 -21.12
CA VAL A 160 -7.24 12.21 -21.16
C VAL A 160 -6.33 13.18 -20.40
N LEU A 161 -5.75 12.70 -19.30
CA LEU A 161 -4.78 13.45 -18.50
C LEU A 161 -3.35 13.03 -18.88
N ASN A 162 -2.62 13.95 -19.51
CA ASN A 162 -1.19 13.83 -19.84
C ASN A 162 -0.46 15.16 -19.57
N ASN A 163 0.87 15.17 -19.68
CA ASN A 163 1.68 16.37 -19.38
C ASN A 163 1.29 17.58 -20.26
N THR A 164 0.93 17.34 -21.52
CA THR A 164 0.56 18.38 -22.49
C THR A 164 -0.81 18.97 -22.17
N THR A 165 -1.81 18.12 -21.89
CA THR A 165 -3.17 18.54 -21.54
C THR A 165 -3.23 19.21 -20.17
N ARG A 166 -2.37 18.81 -19.21
CA ARG A 166 -2.26 19.46 -17.90
C ARG A 166 -1.70 20.88 -18.00
N LYS A 167 -0.69 21.13 -18.84
CA LYS A 167 -0.12 22.48 -19.03
C LYS A 167 -1.09 23.41 -19.76
N ALA A 168 -1.80 22.90 -20.77
CA ALA A 168 -2.74 23.69 -21.57
C ALA A 168 -4.01 24.11 -20.81
N THR A 169 -4.28 23.55 -19.62
CA THR A 169 -5.53 23.77 -18.86
C THR A 169 -5.30 24.15 -17.41
N ALA A 170 -4.14 24.75 -17.10
CA ALA A 170 -3.80 25.20 -15.75
C ALA A 170 -4.90 26.13 -15.19
N GLY A 171 -5.59 25.69 -14.14
CA GLY A 171 -6.71 26.39 -13.50
C GLY A 171 -8.08 25.71 -13.63
N ILE A 172 -8.26 24.76 -14.55
CA ILE A 172 -9.51 23.99 -14.70
C ILE A 172 -9.37 22.64 -13.97
N ASN A 173 -10.23 22.39 -12.99
CA ASN A 173 -10.20 21.13 -12.23
C ASN A 173 -10.87 19.98 -13.00
N ARG A 174 -10.19 19.46 -14.03
CA ARG A 174 -10.69 18.41 -14.96
C ARG A 174 -10.99 17.06 -14.29
N THR A 175 -10.75 16.91 -13.00
CA THR A 175 -11.05 15.69 -12.27
C THR A 175 -12.43 15.70 -11.63
N ASN A 176 -13.10 16.86 -11.60
CA ASN A 176 -14.47 16.95 -11.09
C ASN A 176 -15.44 16.38 -12.13
N PRO A 177 -16.25 15.37 -11.80
CA PRO A 177 -17.13 14.75 -12.78
C PRO A 177 -18.30 15.67 -13.16
N THR A 178 -18.47 15.88 -14.45
CA THR A 178 -19.45 16.80 -15.07
C THR A 178 -20.75 16.09 -15.47
N CYS A 179 -20.70 14.76 -15.58
CA CYS A 179 -21.80 13.89 -15.97
C CYS A 179 -21.79 12.58 -15.15
N PRO A 180 -22.90 11.80 -15.14
CA PRO A 180 -22.98 10.55 -14.39
C PRO A 180 -21.82 9.61 -14.65
N PHE A 181 -21.39 9.52 -15.92
CA PHE A 181 -20.31 8.64 -16.37
C PHE A 181 -19.10 9.45 -16.84
N THR A 182 -18.32 10.00 -15.90
CA THR A 182 -17.05 10.65 -16.24
C THR A 182 -15.91 9.62 -16.24
N ILE A 183 -15.32 9.32 -17.39
CA ILE A 183 -14.15 8.45 -17.51
C ILE A 183 -12.88 9.29 -17.61
N ILE A 184 -11.89 8.96 -16.80
CA ILE A 184 -10.59 9.62 -16.78
C ILE A 184 -9.51 8.59 -17.14
N ILE A 185 -8.69 8.91 -18.13
CA ILE A 185 -7.61 8.04 -18.61
C ILE A 185 -6.28 8.75 -18.42
N GLY A 186 -5.34 8.11 -17.74
CA GLY A 186 -3.99 8.65 -17.64
C GLY A 186 -2.98 7.72 -17.01
N GLY A 187 -1.70 8.05 -17.22
CA GLY A 187 -0.57 7.34 -16.65
C GLY A 187 0.01 8.05 -15.41
N ASN A 188 1.33 8.17 -15.34
CA ASN A 188 2.03 8.68 -14.15
C ASN A 188 1.60 10.07 -13.64
N ILE A 189 0.94 10.89 -14.47
CA ILE A 189 0.50 12.23 -14.08
C ILE A 189 -0.71 12.23 -13.16
N VAL A 190 -1.58 11.22 -13.28
CA VAL A 190 -2.83 11.12 -12.49
C VAL A 190 -2.55 10.76 -11.03
N SER A 191 -1.36 10.21 -10.77
CA SER A 191 -0.98 9.73 -9.47
C SER A 191 -0.10 10.72 -8.68
N ARG A 192 0.03 11.97 -9.12
CA ARG A 192 0.87 12.99 -8.42
C ARG A 192 0.11 14.30 -8.19
N GLY A 193 -0.39 14.46 -6.97
CA GLY A 193 -0.96 15.72 -6.47
C GLY A 193 -2.31 16.08 -7.10
N VAL A 194 -3.08 15.07 -7.52
CA VAL A 194 -4.40 15.22 -8.10
C VAL A 194 -5.39 14.43 -7.26
N THR A 195 -6.56 15.02 -7.01
CA THR A 195 -7.66 14.36 -6.28
C THR A 195 -8.83 14.20 -7.25
N PHE A 196 -9.53 13.07 -7.15
CA PHE A 196 -10.69 12.74 -7.97
C PHE A 196 -11.95 12.74 -7.11
N PRO A 197 -12.77 13.83 -7.16
CA PRO A 197 -14.07 13.88 -6.52
C PRO A 197 -14.99 12.76 -7.04
N ASN A 198 -15.77 12.16 -6.14
CA ASN A 198 -16.73 11.09 -6.46
C ASN A 198 -16.13 9.96 -7.31
N LEU A 199 -14.84 9.63 -7.13
CA LEU A 199 -14.24 8.47 -7.79
C LEU A 199 -14.84 7.19 -7.21
N LEU A 200 -15.48 6.39 -8.05
CA LEU A 200 -16.11 5.12 -7.68
C LEU A 200 -15.31 3.91 -8.12
N ALA A 201 -14.52 4.02 -9.18
CA ALA A 201 -13.80 2.89 -9.69
C ALA A 201 -12.40 3.28 -10.17
N MET A 202 -11.47 2.36 -9.99
CA MET A 202 -10.11 2.42 -10.52
C MET A 202 -9.79 1.12 -11.24
N PHE A 203 -9.28 1.25 -12.47
CA PHE A 203 -8.81 0.12 -13.26
C PHE A 203 -7.35 0.33 -13.65
N PHE A 204 -6.47 -0.54 -13.15
CA PHE A 204 -5.05 -0.54 -13.51
C PHE A 204 -4.81 -1.54 -14.63
N THR A 205 -4.33 -1.06 -15.78
CA THR A 205 -4.19 -1.92 -16.96
C THR A 205 -2.89 -2.72 -16.94
N ARG A 206 -1.84 -2.29 -16.22
CA ARG A 206 -0.50 -2.89 -16.30
C ARG A 206 0.28 -2.79 -14.99
N ASP A 207 1.23 -3.72 -14.84
CA ASP A 207 2.23 -3.71 -13.77
C ASP A 207 3.39 -2.75 -14.10
N VAL A 208 4.19 -2.42 -13.08
CA VAL A 208 5.39 -1.58 -13.18
C VAL A 208 6.54 -2.42 -13.73
N GLN A 209 7.06 -2.01 -14.88
CA GLN A 209 8.22 -2.65 -15.50
C GLN A 209 9.53 -2.37 -14.73
N THR A 210 9.56 -1.28 -13.97
CA THR A 210 10.70 -0.88 -13.15
C THR A 210 10.42 -1.09 -11.66
N LYS A 211 11.49 -1.04 -10.86
CA LYS A 211 11.42 -1.10 -9.40
C LYS A 211 10.52 0.02 -8.87
N LEU A 212 9.54 -0.32 -8.02
CA LEU A 212 8.67 0.64 -7.36
C LEU A 212 9.51 1.48 -6.41
N GLN A 213 9.37 2.80 -6.46
CA GLN A 213 10.02 3.69 -5.49
C GLN A 213 9.00 4.07 -4.43
N GLN A 214 9.28 3.77 -3.15
CA GLN A 214 8.35 4.04 -2.06
C GLN A 214 7.89 5.49 -2.07
N ASP A 215 8.82 6.42 -2.26
CA ASP A 215 8.53 7.84 -2.30
C ASP A 215 7.45 8.18 -3.35
N THR A 216 7.59 7.63 -4.55
CA THR A 216 6.60 7.79 -5.60
C THR A 216 5.27 7.17 -5.18
N TYR A 217 5.25 5.92 -4.72
CA TYR A 217 3.99 5.19 -4.49
C TYR A 217 3.20 5.69 -3.28
N ILE A 218 3.86 6.18 -2.23
CA ILE A 218 3.20 6.86 -1.10
C ILE A 218 2.52 8.15 -1.59
N GLN A 219 3.14 8.89 -2.52
CA GLN A 219 2.47 10.03 -3.15
C GLN A 219 1.30 9.58 -4.03
N ARG A 220 1.45 8.46 -4.75
CA ARG A 220 0.37 7.89 -5.57
C ARG A 220 -0.84 7.51 -4.74
N ALA A 221 -0.64 6.95 -3.55
CA ALA A 221 -1.73 6.59 -2.64
C ALA A 221 -2.63 7.77 -2.26
N ARG A 222 -2.18 9.02 -2.42
CA ARG A 222 -3.02 10.21 -2.17
C ARG A 222 -4.23 10.30 -3.11
N MET A 223 -4.17 9.70 -4.31
CA MET A 223 -5.29 9.74 -5.26
C MET A 223 -6.53 8.98 -4.79
N PHE A 224 -6.39 8.08 -3.80
CA PHE A 224 -7.53 7.43 -3.15
C PHE A 224 -8.37 8.39 -2.31
N GLY A 225 -7.81 9.55 -1.92
CA GLY A 225 -8.56 10.65 -1.31
C GLY A 225 -9.47 10.24 -0.15
N SER A 226 -10.58 10.95 0.00
CA SER A 226 -11.64 10.64 0.96
C SER A 226 -12.82 10.02 0.22
N ARG A 227 -13.29 8.85 0.65
CA ARG A 227 -14.43 8.13 0.02
C ARG A 227 -15.73 8.24 0.81
N GLY A 228 -15.66 8.36 2.14
CA GLY A 228 -16.86 8.51 2.97
C GLY A 228 -17.92 7.43 2.69
N ALA A 229 -19.16 7.86 2.50
CA ALA A 229 -20.33 6.98 2.39
C ALA A 229 -20.31 6.02 1.19
N TYR A 230 -19.59 6.32 0.11
CA TYR A 230 -19.56 5.47 -1.09
C TYR A 230 -18.38 4.49 -1.14
N LEU A 231 -17.55 4.41 -0.07
CA LEU A 231 -16.46 3.44 0.02
C LEU A 231 -16.91 1.97 -0.20
N PRO A 232 -18.06 1.50 0.33
CA PRO A 232 -18.56 0.14 0.07
C PRO A 232 -18.80 -0.17 -1.41
N HIS A 233 -19.13 0.85 -2.19
CA HIS A 233 -19.39 0.75 -3.63
C HIS A 233 -18.14 1.00 -4.47
N PHE A 234 -17.02 1.38 -3.84
CA PHE A 234 -15.79 1.64 -4.56
C PHE A 234 -15.20 0.34 -5.10
N GLU A 235 -14.74 0.36 -6.35
CA GLU A 235 -14.03 -0.76 -6.96
C GLU A 235 -12.58 -0.43 -7.26
N LEU A 236 -11.67 -1.33 -6.85
CA LEU A 236 -10.29 -1.36 -7.32
C LEU A 236 -10.08 -2.63 -8.15
N THR A 237 -9.95 -2.47 -9.46
CA THR A 237 -9.51 -3.53 -10.36
C THR A 237 -8.03 -3.36 -10.67
N ILE A 238 -7.20 -4.35 -10.33
CA ILE A 238 -5.74 -4.22 -10.35
C ILE A 238 -5.05 -5.58 -10.56
N PRO A 239 -3.92 -5.66 -11.29
CA PRO A 239 -3.13 -6.89 -11.34
C PRO A 239 -2.70 -7.38 -9.95
N SER A 240 -2.79 -8.68 -9.72
CA SER A 240 -2.48 -9.32 -8.43
C SER A 240 -1.05 -9.02 -7.96
N ALA A 241 -0.08 -9.13 -8.87
CA ALA A 241 1.32 -8.80 -8.62
C ALA A 241 1.51 -7.34 -8.22
N LEU A 242 0.86 -6.40 -8.94
CA LEU A 242 0.93 -4.97 -8.64
C LEU A 242 0.32 -4.66 -7.28
N PHE A 243 -0.82 -5.26 -6.95
CA PHE A 243 -1.46 -5.10 -5.65
C PHE A 243 -0.55 -5.56 -4.50
N ALA A 244 0.07 -6.74 -4.64
CA ALA A 244 1.01 -7.27 -3.65
C ALA A 244 2.24 -6.36 -3.49
N ASP A 245 2.77 -5.83 -4.59
CA ASP A 245 3.89 -4.88 -4.56
C ASP A 245 3.53 -3.57 -3.84
N TRP A 246 2.32 -3.02 -4.06
CA TRP A 246 1.86 -1.82 -3.35
C TRP A 246 1.67 -2.11 -1.86
N GLN A 247 1.04 -3.22 -1.53
CA GLN A 247 0.81 -3.65 -0.16
C GLN A 247 2.15 -3.82 0.61
N ARG A 248 3.15 -4.47 0.00
CA ARG A 248 4.51 -4.56 0.57
C ARG A 248 5.20 -3.22 0.66
N CYS A 249 5.10 -2.38 -0.37
CA CYS A 249 5.69 -1.04 -0.41
C CYS A 249 5.19 -0.18 0.75
N PHE A 250 3.87 -0.17 1.01
CA PHE A 250 3.29 0.58 2.12
C PHE A 250 3.65 -0.03 3.47
N ALA A 251 3.84 -1.34 3.55
CA ALA A 251 4.35 -1.97 4.75
C ALA A 251 5.78 -1.55 5.07
N PHE A 252 6.69 -1.64 4.12
CA PHE A 252 8.08 -1.21 4.33
C PHE A 252 8.16 0.25 4.79
N HIS A 253 7.36 1.13 4.20
CA HIS A 253 7.30 2.51 4.62
C HIS A 253 6.80 2.67 6.07
N ARG A 254 5.74 1.95 6.45
CA ARG A 254 5.15 2.06 7.79
C ARG A 254 6.06 1.47 8.88
N LEU A 255 6.71 0.33 8.61
CA LEU A 255 7.72 -0.24 9.50
C LEU A 255 8.87 0.74 9.75
N ALA A 256 9.36 1.38 8.69
CA ALA A 256 10.41 2.37 8.81
C ALA A 256 9.96 3.57 9.66
N LEU A 257 8.77 4.12 9.43
CA LEU A 257 8.24 5.23 10.22
C LEU A 257 8.03 4.89 11.70
N ASP A 258 7.50 3.70 11.99
CA ASP A 258 7.26 3.28 13.38
C ASP A 258 8.59 3.09 14.12
N SER A 259 9.65 2.61 13.45
CA SER A 259 11.01 2.52 14.04
C SER A 259 11.56 3.88 14.50
N ILE A 260 11.22 4.97 13.79
CA ILE A 260 11.61 6.34 14.17
C ILE A 260 10.89 6.77 15.45
N GLN A 261 9.57 6.53 15.54
CA GLN A 261 8.76 6.98 16.67
C GLN A 261 9.11 6.27 17.99
N THR A 262 9.74 5.11 17.91
CA THR A 262 10.14 4.29 19.05
C THR A 262 11.55 4.57 19.60
N GLY A 263 12.23 5.64 19.15
CA GLY A 263 13.51 6.07 19.72
C GLY A 263 14.76 5.40 19.12
N GLY A 264 14.74 5.11 17.82
CA GLY A 264 15.96 4.86 17.04
C GLY A 264 16.59 6.18 16.58
N ASP A 265 17.92 6.31 16.67
CA ASP A 265 18.63 7.55 16.27
C ASP A 265 18.60 7.76 14.76
N SER A 266 18.53 6.66 13.98
CA SER A 266 18.47 6.70 12.52
C SER A 266 17.40 5.73 12.01
N PRO A 267 16.46 6.19 11.15
CA PRO A 267 15.47 5.33 10.52
C PRO A 267 16.15 4.21 9.74
N VAL A 268 15.66 2.98 9.94
CA VAL A 268 16.02 1.87 9.06
C VAL A 268 14.95 1.76 8.00
N TRP A 269 15.34 2.04 6.76
CA TRP A 269 14.46 1.91 5.60
C TRP A 269 14.59 0.53 4.98
N ILE A 270 13.46 -0.02 4.54
CA ILE A 270 13.39 -1.39 4.02
C ILE A 270 13.05 -1.32 2.53
N GLY A 271 13.73 -2.09 1.70
CA GLY A 271 13.39 -2.32 0.30
C GLY A 271 13.63 -3.79 -0.07
N ASP A 272 13.37 -4.17 -1.31
CA ASP A 272 13.69 -5.49 -1.83
C ASP A 272 14.10 -5.39 -3.32
N GLN A 273 14.07 -6.48 -4.09
CA GLN A 273 14.39 -6.43 -5.52
C GLN A 273 13.36 -5.65 -6.36
N ARG A 274 12.09 -5.63 -5.94
CA ARG A 274 10.94 -4.97 -6.59
C ARG A 274 10.66 -3.57 -6.05
N ILE A 275 11.09 -3.24 -4.83
CA ILE A 275 10.76 -2.01 -4.11
C ILE A 275 12.04 -1.31 -3.64
N ALA A 276 12.26 -0.09 -4.11
CA ALA A 276 13.35 0.79 -3.69
C ALA A 276 12.86 1.74 -2.61
N VAL A 277 13.73 1.99 -1.63
CA VAL A 277 13.50 3.00 -0.59
C VAL A 277 13.36 4.40 -1.21
N VAL A 278 14.35 4.79 -2.01
CA VAL A 278 14.40 6.04 -2.78
C VAL A 278 15.14 5.80 -4.10
N SER A 279 15.10 6.78 -5.01
CA SER A 279 15.96 6.75 -6.20
C SER A 279 17.45 6.70 -5.81
N SER A 280 18.24 5.90 -6.54
CA SER A 280 19.67 5.71 -6.28
C SER A 280 20.49 7.01 -6.31
N SER A 281 20.08 7.99 -7.11
CA SER A 281 20.68 9.33 -7.20
C SER A 281 20.35 10.25 -6.01
N SER A 282 19.46 9.83 -5.11
CA SER A 282 19.10 10.55 -3.88
C SER A 282 19.64 9.86 -2.63
N ILE A 283 20.68 9.04 -2.78
CA ILE A 283 21.36 8.41 -1.65
C ILE A 283 22.81 8.89 -1.65
N ASP A 284 23.20 9.52 -0.55
CA ASP A 284 24.60 9.76 -0.27
C ASP A 284 25.27 8.45 0.16
N ARG A 285 25.97 7.81 -0.77
CA ARG A 285 26.61 6.51 -0.53
C ARG A 285 27.78 6.57 0.44
N THR A 286 28.29 7.77 0.75
CA THR A 286 29.43 7.91 1.67
C THR A 286 29.02 7.77 3.14
N THR A 287 27.72 7.90 3.41
CA THR A 287 27.14 7.97 4.76
C THR A 287 26.07 6.91 5.00
N VAL A 288 25.72 6.13 3.99
CA VAL A 288 24.62 5.15 4.03
C VAL A 288 25.15 3.73 3.92
N ASP A 289 24.73 2.87 4.85
CA ASP A 289 24.99 1.43 4.82
C ASP A 289 23.77 0.70 4.22
N PHE A 290 24.03 -0.20 3.27
CA PHE A 290 23.02 -0.93 2.49
C PHE A 290 22.81 -2.39 2.94
N ASN A 291 23.59 -2.89 3.89
CA ASN A 291 23.69 -4.33 4.21
C ASN A 291 23.55 -4.67 5.70
N ARG A 292 23.46 -3.68 6.60
CA ARG A 292 23.45 -3.93 8.06
C ARG A 292 22.10 -4.24 8.70
N GLY A 293 21.10 -4.53 7.90
CA GLY A 293 19.71 -4.61 8.31
C GLY A 293 19.37 -5.40 9.56
N GLU A 294 19.25 -4.70 10.66
CA GLU A 294 18.56 -5.12 11.86
C GLU A 294 17.80 -3.88 12.35
N MET A 295 16.48 -3.98 12.40
CA MET A 295 15.64 -2.95 12.97
C MET A 295 15.57 -3.15 14.47
N SER A 296 15.62 -2.07 15.23
CA SER A 296 15.47 -2.11 16.68
C SER A 296 14.35 -1.17 17.10
N PHE A 297 13.61 -1.55 18.14
CA PHE A 297 12.42 -0.81 18.60
C PHE A 297 12.66 -0.15 19.96
N SER A 298 11.59 0.28 20.64
CA SER A 298 11.67 0.97 21.93
C SER A 298 12.45 0.17 22.96
N LEU A 299 13.19 0.88 23.81
CA LEU A 299 13.67 0.33 25.08
C LEU A 299 12.47 0.08 26.00
N PHE A 300 12.54 -0.99 26.78
CA PHE A 300 11.57 -1.31 27.81
C PHE A 300 12.25 -1.85 29.06
N ASP A 301 11.53 -1.77 30.18
CA ASP A 301 11.98 -2.39 31.43
C ASP A 301 11.85 -3.90 31.33
N CYS A 302 12.95 -4.59 31.57
CA CYS A 302 13.06 -6.04 31.53
C CYS A 302 13.34 -6.55 32.95
N GLY A 303 12.26 -6.71 33.73
CA GLY A 303 12.36 -7.21 35.11
C GLY A 303 12.52 -8.72 35.22
N ASP A 304 12.09 -9.48 34.20
CA ASP A 304 12.14 -10.95 34.22
C ASP A 304 12.43 -11.50 32.82
N VAL A 305 13.72 -11.73 32.54
CA VAL A 305 14.19 -12.32 31.28
C VAL A 305 13.70 -13.77 31.13
N ALA A 306 13.60 -14.51 32.24
CA ALA A 306 13.19 -15.91 32.21
C ALA A 306 11.72 -16.06 31.78
N ALA A 307 10.85 -15.15 32.20
CA ALA A 307 9.47 -15.09 31.73
C ALA A 307 9.39 -14.84 30.22
N LEU A 308 10.21 -13.94 29.66
CA LEU A 308 10.25 -13.70 28.22
C LEU A 308 10.71 -14.95 27.46
N ASP A 309 11.76 -15.61 27.92
CA ASP A 309 12.29 -16.82 27.29
C ASP A 309 11.31 -18.00 27.37
N LYS A 310 10.54 -18.09 28.44
CA LYS A 310 9.46 -19.09 28.59
C LYS A 310 8.35 -18.89 27.55
N ILE A 311 8.01 -17.64 27.21
CA ILE A 311 7.07 -17.35 26.12
C ILE A 311 7.63 -17.84 24.79
N VAL A 312 8.91 -17.55 24.53
CA VAL A 312 9.60 -17.97 23.29
C VAL A 312 9.66 -19.49 23.16
N ASP A 313 9.93 -20.21 24.24
CA ASP A 313 10.05 -21.68 24.23
C ASP A 313 8.74 -22.40 23.89
N ALA A 314 7.59 -21.77 24.06
CA ALA A 314 6.29 -22.39 23.77
C ALA A 314 6.13 -22.72 22.28
N ALA A 315 6.44 -21.77 21.40
CA ALA A 315 6.34 -21.95 19.95
C ALA A 315 7.18 -20.89 19.19
N PRO A 316 8.52 -21.05 19.08
CA PRO A 316 9.42 -20.01 18.59
C PRO A 316 9.27 -19.66 17.10
N GLN A 317 8.39 -20.32 16.35
CA GLN A 317 8.10 -20.02 14.95
C GLN A 317 6.65 -19.55 14.73
N ASP A 318 5.85 -19.44 15.79
CA ASP A 318 4.45 -19.02 15.72
C ASP A 318 4.32 -17.50 15.92
N ILE A 319 3.48 -16.88 15.10
CA ILE A 319 3.12 -15.47 15.24
C ILE A 319 2.37 -15.20 16.55
N ALA A 320 1.64 -16.19 17.09
CA ALA A 320 0.98 -16.08 18.38
C ALA A 320 1.99 -15.83 19.51
N THR A 321 3.13 -16.51 19.49
CA THR A 321 4.23 -16.29 20.44
C THR A 321 4.78 -14.87 20.36
N LEU A 322 4.94 -14.31 19.15
CA LEU A 322 5.35 -12.91 19.01
C LEU A 322 4.31 -11.94 19.57
N LYS A 323 3.02 -12.24 19.38
CA LYS A 323 1.91 -11.43 19.93
C LYS A 323 1.90 -11.46 21.46
N ASP A 324 2.14 -12.62 22.07
CA ASP A 324 2.19 -12.73 23.53
C ASP A 324 3.44 -12.08 24.13
N LEU A 325 4.57 -12.17 23.43
CA LEU A 325 5.78 -11.42 23.76
C LEU A 325 5.50 -9.91 23.72
N ALA A 326 4.84 -9.42 22.67
CA ALA A 326 4.49 -8.01 22.50
C ALA A 326 3.61 -7.44 23.62
N LYS A 327 2.62 -8.23 24.10
CA LYS A 327 1.79 -7.86 25.27
C LYS A 327 2.66 -7.71 26.51
N THR A 328 3.58 -8.66 26.73
CA THR A 328 4.46 -8.69 27.91
C THR A 328 5.42 -7.50 27.93
N VAL A 329 5.95 -7.10 26.77
CA VAL A 329 6.87 -5.96 26.65
C VAL A 329 6.17 -4.62 26.39
N ARG A 330 4.88 -4.50 26.78
CA ARG A 330 4.08 -3.26 26.69
C ARG A 330 4.12 -2.61 25.29
N SER A 331 3.96 -3.43 24.25
CA SER A 331 3.95 -2.99 22.84
C SER A 331 5.26 -2.41 22.32
N SER A 332 6.39 -2.76 22.93
CA SER A 332 7.73 -2.47 22.38
C SER A 332 8.03 -3.25 21.10
N VAL A 333 7.24 -4.29 20.81
CA VAL A 333 7.08 -4.85 19.48
C VAL A 333 5.92 -4.11 18.80
N PRO A 334 6.16 -3.37 17.71
CA PRO A 334 5.08 -2.68 17.02
C PRO A 334 4.03 -3.68 16.51
N GLU A 335 2.75 -3.38 16.75
CA GLU A 335 1.63 -4.18 16.21
C GLU A 335 1.76 -4.36 14.69
N PHE A 336 2.31 -3.35 14.02
CA PHE A 336 2.50 -3.42 12.59
C PHE A 336 3.55 -4.45 12.15
N LEU A 337 4.60 -4.68 12.94
CA LEU A 337 5.54 -5.77 12.67
C LEU A 337 4.84 -7.13 12.78
N ILE A 338 3.99 -7.31 13.79
CA ILE A 338 3.21 -8.54 13.96
C ILE A 338 2.31 -8.77 12.74
N GLU A 339 1.58 -7.76 12.31
CA GLU A 339 0.68 -7.88 11.15
C GLU A 339 1.42 -8.14 9.85
N TYR A 340 2.57 -7.49 9.63
CA TYR A 340 3.43 -7.79 8.49
C TYR A 340 3.92 -9.24 8.53
N LEU A 341 4.47 -9.70 9.66
CA LEU A 341 4.98 -11.05 9.81
C LEU A 341 3.86 -12.10 9.73
N ARG A 342 2.64 -11.80 10.20
CA ARG A 342 1.48 -12.70 10.10
C ARG A 342 1.20 -13.07 8.64
N GLY A 343 1.15 -12.09 7.75
CA GLY A 343 0.91 -12.32 6.32
C GLY A 343 2.01 -13.18 5.67
N GLU A 344 3.26 -12.90 6.02
CA GLU A 344 4.41 -13.63 5.47
C GLU A 344 4.53 -15.07 6.02
N VAL A 345 4.28 -15.26 7.31
CA VAL A 345 4.30 -16.59 7.97
C VAL A 345 3.14 -17.45 7.48
N ALA A 346 1.97 -16.86 7.18
CA ALA A 346 0.87 -17.61 6.57
C ALA A 346 1.26 -18.24 5.21
N GLN A 347 2.14 -17.60 4.44
CA GLN A 347 2.65 -18.14 3.18
C GLN A 347 3.84 -19.10 3.38
N ALA A 348 4.65 -18.87 4.42
CA ALA A 348 5.82 -19.69 4.73
C ALA A 348 5.92 -19.91 6.26
N PRO A 349 5.25 -20.94 6.82
CA PRO A 349 5.09 -21.12 8.26
C PRO A 349 6.41 -21.20 9.05
N GLN A 350 7.45 -21.81 8.47
CA GLN A 350 8.75 -21.97 9.13
C GLN A 350 9.70 -20.78 8.94
N SER A 351 9.22 -19.69 8.33
CA SER A 351 10.07 -18.58 7.94
C SER A 351 10.37 -17.58 9.07
N LEU A 352 9.67 -17.71 10.20
CA LEU A 352 9.89 -16.92 11.42
C LEU A 352 10.71 -17.72 12.44
N ALA A 353 11.64 -17.04 13.08
CA ALA A 353 12.34 -17.49 14.27
C ALA A 353 12.33 -16.40 15.34
N ILE A 354 11.79 -16.73 16.50
CA ILE A 354 11.82 -15.92 17.71
C ILE A 354 12.86 -16.56 18.62
N HIS A 355 13.88 -15.79 18.96
CA HIS A 355 15.04 -16.26 19.70
C HIS A 355 14.93 -15.89 21.18
N LYS A 356 15.53 -16.72 22.03
CA LYS A 356 15.72 -16.38 23.44
C LYS A 356 16.50 -15.07 23.59
N SER A 357 16.26 -14.41 24.70
CA SER A 357 16.91 -13.17 25.07
C SER A 357 18.41 -13.36 25.24
N THR A 358 19.20 -12.31 25.08
CA THR A 358 20.65 -12.39 25.26
C THR A 358 21.19 -11.15 25.94
N SER A 359 22.03 -11.35 26.95
CA SER A 359 22.71 -10.25 27.63
C SER A 359 23.78 -9.64 26.72
N ILE A 360 23.85 -8.32 26.72
CA ILE A 360 24.94 -7.56 26.11
C ILE A 360 26.04 -7.18 27.11
N ALA A 361 25.88 -7.57 28.38
CA ALA A 361 26.88 -7.39 29.42
C ALA A 361 28.27 -7.86 28.99
N GLY A 362 29.29 -7.05 29.29
CA GLY A 362 30.68 -7.38 28.97
C GLY A 362 31.03 -7.37 27.47
N GLN A 363 30.10 -6.99 26.57
CA GLN A 363 30.44 -6.80 25.16
C GLN A 363 31.33 -5.55 24.98
N GLY A 364 32.38 -5.68 24.16
CA GLY A 364 33.45 -4.69 24.00
C GLY A 364 33.05 -3.38 23.33
N SER A 365 34.06 -2.53 23.07
CA SER A 365 33.99 -1.09 22.72
C SER A 365 33.08 -0.68 21.54
N GLY A 366 32.57 -1.63 20.74
CA GLY A 366 31.62 -1.37 19.65
C GLY A 366 30.14 -1.45 20.05
N THR A 367 29.84 -1.61 21.34
CA THR A 367 28.49 -1.82 21.88
C THR A 367 28.13 -0.73 22.86
N ASP A 368 27.01 -0.03 22.63
CA ASP A 368 26.43 0.89 23.59
C ASP A 368 25.53 0.09 24.55
N GLN A 369 25.97 -0.02 25.80
CA GLN A 369 25.29 -0.77 26.86
C GLN A 369 24.00 -0.08 27.33
N LYS A 370 23.98 1.25 27.36
CA LYS A 370 22.85 2.04 27.86
C LYS A 370 21.71 2.02 26.87
N LEU A 371 22.04 2.18 25.59
CA LEU A 371 21.06 2.22 24.52
C LEU A 371 20.76 0.84 23.95
N ILE A 372 21.52 -0.20 24.31
CA ILE A 372 21.47 -1.54 23.72
C ILE A 372 21.59 -1.41 22.21
N ARG A 373 22.79 -1.06 21.74
CA ARG A 373 23.06 -0.84 20.30
C ARG A 373 24.44 -1.34 19.94
N ARG A 374 24.61 -1.68 18.66
CA ARG A 374 25.89 -2.12 18.12
C ARG A 374 26.00 -1.71 16.66
N VAL A 375 27.12 -1.10 16.29
CA VAL A 375 27.38 -0.55 14.94
C VAL A 375 27.21 -1.61 13.85
N LYS A 376 27.57 -2.87 14.12
CA LYS A 376 27.45 -4.00 13.18
C LYS A 376 26.13 -4.78 13.30
N GLY A 377 25.21 -4.36 14.16
CA GLY A 377 24.06 -5.16 14.59
C GLY A 377 24.43 -6.26 15.58
N PHE A 378 23.43 -6.85 16.21
CA PHE A 378 23.58 -7.96 17.15
C PHE A 378 23.27 -9.33 16.53
N ILE A 379 22.37 -9.40 15.54
CA ILE A 379 21.95 -10.68 14.94
C ILE A 379 22.93 -11.08 13.83
N GLY A 380 24.00 -11.79 14.20
CA GLY A 380 24.98 -12.41 13.31
C GLY A 380 24.73 -13.90 13.09
N LYS A 381 25.67 -14.60 12.42
CA LYS A 381 25.56 -16.03 12.09
C LYS A 381 25.21 -16.93 13.28
N SER A 382 25.77 -16.65 14.46
CA SER A 382 25.48 -17.42 15.68
C SER A 382 24.08 -17.15 16.23
N GLN A 383 23.61 -15.90 16.18
CA GLN A 383 22.26 -15.54 16.64
C GLN A 383 21.15 -16.00 15.70
N LEU A 384 21.45 -16.24 14.42
CA LEU A 384 20.47 -16.79 13.48
C LEU A 384 20.09 -18.25 13.82
N GLU A 385 20.94 -18.97 14.57
CA GLU A 385 20.71 -20.35 14.98
C GLU A 385 20.30 -21.26 13.80
N ALA A 386 21.01 -21.18 12.67
CA ALA A 386 20.61 -21.83 11.41
C ALA A 386 20.42 -23.36 11.49
N GLN A 387 21.04 -24.03 12.47
CA GLN A 387 20.79 -25.46 12.73
C GLN A 387 19.41 -25.70 13.36
N ARG A 388 18.95 -24.78 14.22
CA ARG A 388 17.65 -24.84 14.89
C ARG A 388 16.53 -24.32 13.99
N PHE A 389 16.82 -23.29 13.18
CA PHE A 389 15.85 -22.63 12.30
C PHE A 389 16.35 -22.55 10.85
N PRO A 390 16.50 -23.69 10.14
CA PRO A 390 17.13 -23.73 8.82
C PRO A 390 16.34 -23.00 7.72
N ALA A 391 15.02 -22.90 7.86
CA ALA A 391 14.15 -22.23 6.89
C ALA A 391 13.80 -20.78 7.28
N ALA A 392 14.26 -20.31 8.44
CA ALA A 392 13.92 -18.98 8.92
C ALA A 392 14.70 -17.92 8.14
N VAL A 393 13.95 -16.91 7.69
CA VAL A 393 14.51 -15.70 7.08
C VAL A 393 14.08 -14.43 7.82
N ARG A 394 13.22 -14.55 8.83
CA ARG A 394 12.68 -13.47 9.66
C ARG A 394 13.02 -13.79 11.11
N HIS A 395 13.91 -13.01 11.70
CA HIS A 395 14.46 -13.26 13.03
C HIS A 395 14.05 -12.14 13.98
N VAL A 396 13.46 -12.50 15.12
CA VAL A 396 13.13 -11.57 16.21
C VAL A 396 13.91 -11.99 17.45
N LYS A 397 14.62 -11.04 18.08
CA LYS A 397 15.41 -11.33 19.28
C LYS A 397 15.40 -10.16 20.24
N ILE A 398 15.41 -10.47 21.53
CA ILE A 398 15.54 -9.48 22.60
C ILE A 398 16.98 -9.44 23.09
N PHE A 399 17.54 -8.25 23.22
CA PHE A 399 18.81 -8.02 23.90
C PHE A 399 18.58 -7.18 25.14
N HIS A 400 19.27 -7.51 26.23
CA HIS A 400 19.13 -6.81 27.52
C HIS A 400 20.49 -6.47 28.11
N ASN A 401 20.52 -5.43 28.95
CA ASN A 401 21.71 -5.01 29.69
C ASN A 401 21.59 -5.37 31.18
N ASP A 402 22.63 -5.07 31.95
CA ASP A 402 22.66 -5.30 33.41
C ASP A 402 21.90 -4.24 34.21
N GLN A 403 21.30 -3.27 33.53
CA GLN A 403 20.53 -2.17 34.15
C GLN A 403 19.02 -2.44 34.10
N GLY A 404 18.61 -3.69 33.83
CA GLY A 404 17.20 -4.08 33.74
C GLY A 404 16.47 -3.47 32.54
N LYS A 405 17.19 -3.08 31.48
CA LYS A 405 16.61 -2.60 30.22
C LYS A 405 16.78 -3.65 29.14
N ALA A 406 15.82 -3.70 28.22
CA ALA A 406 15.89 -4.52 27.03
C ALA A 406 15.34 -3.81 25.80
N ARG A 407 15.68 -4.35 24.62
CA ARG A 407 15.22 -3.89 23.32
C ARG A 407 14.97 -5.06 22.39
N VAL A 408 13.89 -4.96 21.59
CA VAL A 408 13.56 -5.94 20.56
C VAL A 408 14.26 -5.56 19.26
N PHE A 409 14.78 -6.57 18.58
CA PHE A 409 15.39 -6.46 17.27
C PHE A 409 14.73 -7.40 16.26
N TYR A 410 14.63 -6.94 15.03
CA TYR A 410 14.10 -7.67 13.89
C TYR A 410 15.11 -7.66 12.75
N LYS A 411 15.39 -8.83 12.18
CA LYS A 411 16.27 -8.99 11.01
C LYS A 411 15.61 -9.84 9.95
N ASN A 412 15.74 -9.43 8.68
CA ASN A 412 15.35 -10.25 7.54
C ASN A 412 16.60 -10.65 6.74
N THR A 413 16.82 -11.94 6.53
CA THR A 413 17.95 -12.49 5.77
C THR A 413 17.58 -12.93 4.36
N GLY A 414 16.32 -12.72 3.95
CA GLY A 414 15.85 -12.95 2.58
C GLY A 414 16.27 -11.82 1.62
N ASN A 415 15.55 -11.68 0.50
CA ASN A 415 15.81 -10.68 -0.54
C ASN A 415 15.41 -9.24 -0.15
N ILE A 416 15.56 -8.88 1.13
CA ILE A 416 15.29 -7.55 1.66
C ILE A 416 16.61 -6.77 1.79
N GLN A 417 16.58 -5.52 1.34
CA GLN A 417 17.64 -4.55 1.53
C GLN A 417 17.25 -3.60 2.66
N PHE A 418 18.12 -3.45 3.64
CA PHE A 418 17.96 -2.45 4.69
C PHE A 418 18.94 -1.31 4.47
N VAL A 419 18.45 -0.09 4.60
CA VAL A 419 19.21 1.13 4.32
C VAL A 419 19.14 2.03 5.54
N GLN A 420 20.29 2.37 6.10
CA GLN A 420 20.38 3.22 7.28
C GLN A 420 21.45 4.27 7.11
N ASN A 421 21.13 5.52 7.47
CA ASN A 421 22.10 6.61 7.50
C ASN A 421 22.98 6.47 8.76
N GLN A 422 24.29 6.53 8.60
CA GLN A 422 25.29 6.45 9.66
C GLN A 422 25.58 7.81 10.33
N GLN A 423 25.11 8.93 9.77
CA GLN A 423 25.32 10.28 10.28
C GLN A 423 24.17 10.85 11.13
N ALA A 424 23.19 10.03 11.50
CA ALA A 424 22.03 10.51 12.24
C ALA A 424 22.38 10.92 13.68
#